data_AF-A0A2N6BK22-F1
#
_entry.id   AF-A0A2N6BK22-F1
#
_cell.length_a   1.000
_cell.length_b   1.000
_cell.length_c   1.000
_cell.angle_alpha   90.00
_cell.angle_beta   90.00
_cell.angle_gamma   90.00
#
_symmetry.space_group_name_H-M   'P 1'
#
loop_
_entity.id
_entity.type
_entity.pdbx_description
1 polymer ?
#
loop_
_entity_poly.entity_id
_entity_poly.type
_entity_poly.pdbx_seq_one_letter_code
_entity_poly.pdbx_strand_id
1 'polypeptide(L)'
;VQRGVEELFLVGPETLRAAEGASEAGLAERSIKREDSFERLADMLLRTLSKGDWLLIKGSRSNKLDIIAGMLAEKTKQAAR
;
A
#
# COMPACT_ATOMS: atom_id res chain seq x y z
N VAL A 1 8.52 13.58 8.00
CA VAL A 1 7.57 13.54 6.86
C VAL A 1 6.99 14.92 6.60
N GLN A 2 7.47 15.67 5.60
CA GLN A 2 7.00 17.05 5.36
C GLN A 2 5.55 17.11 4.83
N ARG A 3 5.02 15.99 4.29
CA ARG A 3 3.68 15.87 3.70
C ARG A 3 2.75 14.87 4.42
N GLY A 4 3.15 14.37 5.58
CA GLY A 4 2.39 13.39 6.36
C GLY A 4 2.36 11.94 5.82
N VAL A 5 2.87 11.68 4.61
CA VAL A 5 3.00 10.33 4.02
C VAL A 5 4.44 10.09 3.54
N GLU A 6 5.05 8.95 3.90
CA GLU A 6 6.39 8.55 3.44
C GLU A 6 6.37 7.68 2.19
N GLU A 7 5.38 6.79 2.10
CA GLU A 7 5.23 5.86 0.99
C GLU A 7 3.76 5.73 0.55
N LEU A 8 3.57 5.56 -0.75
CA LEU A 8 2.28 5.34 -1.40
C LEU A 8 2.31 4.00 -2.12
N PHE A 9 1.37 3.13 -1.76
CA PHE A 9 1.17 1.86 -2.44
C PHE A 9 -0.13 1.88 -3.23
N LEU A 10 -0.07 1.41 -4.47
CA LEU A 10 -1.17 1.40 -5.41
C LEU A 10 -1.33 0.00 -5.98
N VAL A 11 -2.57 -0.47 -6.14
CA VAL A 11 -2.87 -1.77 -6.72
C VAL A 11 -3.94 -1.69 -7.79
N GLY A 12 -3.69 -2.37 -8.91
CA GLY A 12 -4.64 -2.53 -10.00
C GLY A 12 -4.34 -1.68 -11.25
N PRO A 13 -5.13 -1.89 -12.32
CA PRO A 13 -4.81 -1.42 -13.66
C PRO A 13 -4.92 0.11 -13.83
N GLU A 14 -5.77 0.76 -13.04
CA GLU A 14 -6.07 2.19 -13.17
C GLU A 14 -5.21 3.09 -12.27
N THR A 15 -4.07 2.59 -11.80
CA THR A 15 -3.21 3.27 -10.81
C THR A 15 -2.22 4.26 -11.41
N LEU A 16 -2.02 4.26 -12.74
CA LEU A 16 -1.07 5.13 -13.44
C LEU A 16 -1.25 6.60 -13.10
N ARG A 17 -2.47 7.13 -13.27
CA ARG A 17 -2.77 8.54 -13.01
C ARG A 17 -2.60 8.93 -11.54
N ALA A 18 -2.87 8.00 -10.61
CA ALA A 18 -2.66 8.25 -9.19
C ALA A 18 -1.17 8.37 -8.85
N ALA A 19 -0.32 7.54 -9.49
CA ALA A 19 1.13 7.63 -9.34
C ALA A 19 1.69 8.94 -9.93
N GLU A 20 1.24 9.33 -11.12
CA GLU A 20 1.60 10.61 -11.75
C GLU A 20 1.23 11.79 -10.86
N GLY A 21 -0.02 11.86 -10.38
CA GLY A 21 -0.47 12.94 -9.50
C GLY A 21 0.28 12.97 -8.17
N ALA A 22 0.67 11.83 -7.60
CA ALA A 22 1.48 11.79 -6.37
C ALA A 22 2.90 12.32 -6.61
N SER A 23 3.50 12.00 -7.77
CA SER A 23 4.81 12.49 -8.18
C SER A 23 4.78 14.01 -8.42
N GLU A 24 3.77 14.52 -9.14
CA GLU A 24 3.56 15.96 -9.36
C GLU A 24 3.29 16.71 -8.04
N ALA A 25 2.58 16.06 -7.13
CA ALA A 25 2.41 16.54 -5.76
C ALA A 25 3.70 16.44 -4.94
N GLY A 26 4.82 15.99 -5.49
CA GLY A 26 6.16 16.03 -4.89
C GLY A 26 6.47 14.88 -3.92
N LEU A 27 5.79 13.75 -4.05
CA LEU A 27 6.25 12.48 -3.47
C LEU A 27 7.36 11.90 -4.36
N ALA A 28 8.45 11.41 -3.76
CA ALA A 28 9.56 10.86 -4.54
C ALA A 28 9.10 9.60 -5.30
N GLU A 29 9.57 9.41 -6.54
CA GLU A 29 9.21 8.25 -7.36
C GLU A 29 9.48 6.91 -6.65
N ARG A 30 10.61 6.80 -5.94
CA ARG A 30 10.96 5.61 -5.12
C ARG A 30 9.96 5.30 -4.00
N SER A 31 9.19 6.30 -3.57
CA SER A 31 8.15 6.19 -2.54
C SER A 31 6.80 5.78 -3.12
N ILE A 32 6.66 5.67 -4.46
CA ILE A 32 5.43 5.30 -5.14
C ILE A 32 5.58 3.88 -5.67
N LYS A 33 4.84 2.93 -5.10
CA LYS A 33 4.94 1.50 -5.41
C LYS A 33 3.63 1.03 -6.04
N ARG A 34 3.73 0.38 -7.20
CA ARG A 34 2.58 -0.15 -7.94
C ARG A 34 2.68 -1.65 -8.07
N GLU A 35 1.58 -2.33 -7.82
CA GLU A 35 1.45 -3.77 -7.98
C GLU A 35 0.14 -4.12 -8.70
N ASP A 36 0.12 -5.27 -9.36
CA ASP A 36 -1.04 -5.72 -10.13
C ASP A 36 -1.92 -6.72 -9.37
N SER A 37 -1.47 -7.22 -8.21
CA SER A 37 -2.23 -8.15 -7.38
C SER A 37 -2.19 -7.79 -5.90
N PHE A 38 -3.21 -8.23 -5.16
CA PHE A 38 -3.30 -8.02 -3.72
C PHE A 38 -2.25 -8.81 -2.94
N GLU A 39 -1.90 -10.00 -3.40
CA GLU A 39 -0.90 -10.86 -2.77
C GLU A 39 0.48 -10.20 -2.81
N ARG A 40 0.89 -9.70 -3.98
CA ARG A 40 2.18 -9.02 -4.15
C ARG A 40 2.23 -7.73 -3.33
N LEU A 41 1.14 -6.95 -3.32
CA LEU A 41 1.04 -5.78 -2.47
C LEU A 41 1.16 -6.14 -0.98
N ALA A 42 0.45 -7.17 -0.52
CA ALA A 42 0.50 -7.60 0.88
C ALA A 42 1.91 -8.05 1.28
N ASP A 43 2.60 -8.82 0.44
CA ASP A 43 3.98 -9.24 0.68
C ASP A 43 4.95 -8.06 0.71
N MET A 44 4.75 -7.07 -0.17
CA MET A 44 5.54 -5.84 -0.18
C MET A 44 5.30 -4.99 1.08
N LEU A 45 4.04 -4.83 1.50
CA LEU A 45 3.67 -4.12 2.72
C LEU A 45 4.31 -4.77 3.95
N LEU A 46 4.27 -6.10 4.08
CA LEU A 46 4.87 -6.80 5.22
C LEU A 46 6.40 -6.69 5.28
N ARG A 47 7.07 -6.54 4.13
CA ARG A 47 8.52 -6.31 4.07
C ARG A 47 8.91 -4.86 4.39
N THR A 48 7.96 -3.94 4.24
CA THR A 48 8.23 -2.50 4.34
C THR A 48 7.81 -1.93 5.69
N LEU A 49 6.61 -2.30 6.15
CA LEU A 49 6.04 -1.79 7.39
C LEU A 49 6.81 -2.32 8.60
N SER A 50 7.14 -1.39 9.49
CA SER A 50 7.77 -1.64 10.77
C SER A 50 6.81 -1.36 11.92
N LYS A 51 7.15 -1.86 13.11
CA LYS A 51 6.38 -1.57 14.32
C LYS A 51 6.36 -0.05 14.57
N GLY A 52 5.16 0.52 14.67
CA GLY A 52 4.95 1.96 14.89
C GLY A 52 4.50 2.70 13.63
N ASP A 53 4.60 2.08 12.46
CA ASP A 53 4.09 2.66 11.22
C ASP A 53 2.56 2.69 11.20
N TRP A 54 2.04 3.71 10.54
CA TRP A 54 0.61 3.87 10.30
C TRP A 54 0.28 3.52 8.86
N LEU A 55 -0.65 2.59 8.67
CA LEU A 55 -1.16 2.23 7.35
C LEU A 55 -2.59 2.77 7.18
N LEU A 56 -2.78 3.62 6.18
CA LEU A 56 -4.11 4.02 5.70
C LEU A 56 -4.45 3.24 4.44
N ILE A 57 -5.52 2.46 4.47
CA ILE A 57 -6.05 1.75 3.31
C ILE A 57 -7.25 2.53 2.76
N LYS A 58 -7.18 2.95 1.49
CA LYS A 58 -8.24 3.71 0.85
C LYS A 58 -8.56 3.20 -0.55
N GLY A 59 -9.85 2.93 -0.77
CA GLY A 59 -10.41 2.57 -2.07
C GLY A 59 -11.94 2.70 -2.02
N SER A 60 -12.58 2.54 -3.18
CA SER A 60 -14.03 2.35 -3.24
C SER A 60 -14.40 0.91 -2.84
N ARG A 61 -15.68 0.65 -2.58
CA ARG A 61 -16.17 -0.69 -2.24
C ARG A 61 -15.88 -1.73 -3.34
N SER A 62 -15.97 -1.33 -4.61
CA SER A 62 -15.68 -2.23 -5.73
C SER A 62 -14.20 -2.58 -5.84
N ASN A 63 -13.30 -1.82 -5.22
CA ASN A 63 -11.87 -2.14 -5.18
C ASN A 63 -11.53 -3.26 -4.19
N LYS A 64 -12.45 -3.69 -3.31
CA LYS A 64 -12.27 -4.83 -2.39
C LYS A 64 -10.96 -4.79 -1.58
N LEU A 65 -10.53 -3.60 -1.18
CA LEU A 65 -9.27 -3.43 -0.43
C LEU A 65 -9.32 -3.97 1.00
N ASP A 66 -10.50 -4.29 1.50
CA ASP A 66 -10.69 -5.06 2.73
C ASP A 66 -9.99 -6.43 2.66
N ILE A 67 -9.82 -7.00 1.46
CA ILE A 67 -9.02 -8.21 1.23
C ILE A 67 -7.57 -8.01 1.72
N ILE A 68 -6.95 -6.85 1.44
CA ILE A 68 -5.59 -6.55 1.90
C ILE A 68 -5.53 -6.53 3.43
N ALA A 69 -6.49 -5.87 4.09
CA ALA A 69 -6.53 -5.83 5.54
C ALA A 69 -6.64 -7.24 6.15
N GLY A 70 -7.48 -8.11 5.56
CA GLY A 70 -7.60 -9.51 5.95
C GLY A 70 -6.30 -10.30 5.74
N MET A 71 -5.65 -10.15 4.58
CA MET A 71 -4.39 -10.81 4.26
C MET A 71 -3.27 -10.42 5.24
N LEU A 72 -3.14 -9.13 5.55
CA LEU A 72 -2.15 -8.63 6.51
C LEU A 72 -2.40 -9.19 7.91
N ALA A 73 -3.65 -9.23 8.36
CA ALA A 73 -4.00 -9.79 9.66
C ALA A 73 -3.66 -11.28 9.76
N GLU A 74 -3.95 -12.08 8.73
CA GLU A 74 -3.65 -13.51 8.73
C GLU A 74 -2.15 -13.80 8.63
N LYS A 75 -1.43 -13.13 7.73
CA LYS A 75 0.02 -13.30 7.58
C LYS A 75 0.78 -12.89 8.86
N THR A 76 0.33 -11.82 9.53
CA THR A 76 0.93 -11.40 10.81
C THR A 76 0.71 -12.43 11.92
N LYS A 77 -0.49 -13.03 12.00
CA LYS A 77 -0.76 -14.13 12.96
C LYS A 77 0.11 -15.35 12.68
N GLN A 78 0.35 -15.68 11.41
CA GLN A 78 1.18 -16.81 11.02
C GLN A 78 2.66 -16.58 11.36
N ALA A 79 3.18 -15.37 11.14
CA ALA A 79 4.56 -15.02 11.47
C ALA A 79 4.84 -14.95 12.98
N ALA A 80 3.79 -14.80 13.80
CA ALA A 80 3.89 -14.76 15.26
C ALA A 80 3.76 -16.14 15.94
N ARG A 81 3.53 -17.21 15.17
CA ARG A 81 3.51 -18.60 15.65
C ARG A 81 4.88 -19.24 15.49
#